data_AF-A0A0F8XHL1-F1
#
_entry.id   AF-A0A0F8XHL1-F1
#
_cell.length_a   1.000
_cell.length_b   1.000
_cell.length_c   1.000
_cell.angle_alpha   90.00
_cell.angle_beta   90.00
_cell.angle_gamma   90.00
#
_symmetry.space_group_name_H-M   'P 1'
#
loop_
_entity.id
_entity.type
_entity.pdbx_description
1 polymer ?
#
loop_
_entity_poly.entity_id
_entity_poly.type
_entity_poly.pdbx_seq_one_letter_code
_entity_poly.pdbx_strand_id
1 'polypeptide(L)'
;LSQQVWPLVPIKQMDPATLVVARVKGTIDNDFYQSEMAKQGYSGGVNDALVKAAEQILGPGELLGMLVRGVIDTGKFTSELARLGVSEESAGNLAEMAEQFLSPGDLLGMLTRGVINDGKFTSDLGKLGISSDSASSLAEMAEQILPAQSLIQAMFRGEIDAGKYKSEMGRMGFTPESADTFETVSKIIGGPNDMIRWAVREVFTPEIVAELGLADEFPSEFIEQAAKIGMEEDIAKNEWAAHWVLPSVQQGFEMMHRRVKKRDGGTFELADMERLLRVQDVMPFFRGMVTQIAFRPFTRVDVRRMHKSGVLSTEEVKSAYLDLGFDDNKAQAMTDFTVQFNTESERDLTKSEIMRAFDR
;
A
#
# COMPACT_ATOMS: atom_id res chain seq x y z
N LEU A 1 10.63 -8.27 122.40
CA LEU A 1 9.44 -8.36 121.53
C LEU A 1 9.66 -7.41 120.36
N SER A 2 9.87 -7.98 119.17
CA SER A 2 10.20 -7.29 117.92
C SER A 2 9.01 -6.51 117.37
N GLN A 3 9.20 -5.23 117.06
CA GLN A 3 8.23 -4.44 116.29
C GLN A 3 8.68 -4.46 114.83
N GLN A 4 8.02 -5.26 114.00
CA GLN A 4 8.20 -5.22 112.54
C GLN A 4 7.47 -3.98 111.99
N VAL A 5 8.24 -3.05 111.42
CA VAL A 5 7.72 -1.94 110.63
C VAL A 5 7.69 -2.39 109.18
N TRP A 6 6.50 -2.54 108.61
CA TRP A 6 6.32 -2.69 107.16
C TRP A 6 6.40 -1.30 106.51
N PRO A 7 7.28 -1.07 105.52
CA PRO A 7 7.23 0.16 104.75
C PRO A 7 6.06 0.07 103.77
N LEU A 8 5.04 0.91 103.97
CA LEU A 8 4.03 1.22 102.97
C LEU A 8 4.71 1.95 101.81
N VAL A 9 5.27 1.20 100.86
CA VAL A 9 5.68 1.76 99.57
C VAL A 9 4.40 2.02 98.77
N PRO A 10 4.07 3.27 98.39
CA PRO A 10 2.90 3.52 97.56
C PRO A 10 3.07 2.79 96.21
N ILE A 11 2.04 2.03 95.83
CA ILE A 11 1.96 1.41 94.50
C ILE A 11 2.06 2.53 93.47
N LYS A 12 3.05 2.47 92.58
CA LYS A 12 3.23 3.46 91.52
C LYS A 12 2.15 3.25 90.46
N GLN A 13 1.08 4.04 90.53
CA GLN A 13 0.01 4.02 89.52
C GLN A 13 0.51 4.64 88.21
N MET A 14 0.06 4.12 87.07
CA MET A 14 0.29 4.77 85.77
C MET A 14 -0.49 6.08 85.74
N ASP A 15 0.12 7.14 85.20
CA ASP A 15 -0.60 8.39 85.03
C ASP A 15 -1.71 8.27 83.96
N PRO A 16 -2.69 9.19 83.94
CA PRO A 16 -3.84 9.10 83.04
C PRO A 16 -3.45 9.11 81.56
N ALA A 17 -2.40 9.84 81.16
CA ALA A 17 -1.98 9.90 79.75
C ALA A 17 -1.37 8.56 79.32
N THR A 18 -0.57 7.93 80.18
CA THR A 18 -0.03 6.58 79.96
C THR A 18 -1.16 5.54 79.87
N LEU A 19 -2.17 5.62 80.74
CA LEU A 19 -3.34 4.74 80.71
C LEU A 19 -4.14 4.88 79.39
N VAL A 20 -4.32 6.10 78.91
CA VAL A 20 -4.98 6.38 77.62
C VAL A 20 -4.21 5.78 76.46
N VAL A 21 -2.89 6.00 76.39
CA VAL A 21 -2.04 5.44 75.33
C VAL A 21 -2.03 3.91 75.38
N ALA A 22 -1.91 3.33 76.57
CA ALA A 22 -1.96 1.88 76.77
C ALA A 22 -3.29 1.28 76.28
N ARG A 23 -4.41 1.96 76.57
CA ARG A 23 -5.74 1.56 76.11
C ARG A 23 -5.91 1.66 74.59
N VAL A 24 -5.40 2.72 73.96
CA VAL A 24 -5.46 2.91 72.49
C VAL A 24 -4.58 1.90 71.76
N LYS A 25 -3.39 1.60 72.31
CA LYS A 25 -2.47 0.59 71.75
C LYS A 25 -2.87 -0.85 72.08
N GLY A 26 -3.92 -1.05 72.89
CA GLY A 26 -4.45 -2.36 73.25
C GLY A 26 -3.58 -3.16 74.24
N THR A 27 -2.70 -2.50 75.00
CA THR A 27 -1.85 -3.17 75.99
C THR A 27 -2.54 -3.41 77.33
N ILE A 28 -3.67 -2.73 77.58
CA ILE A 28 -4.58 -2.94 78.71
C ILE A 28 -6.02 -3.03 78.21
N ASP A 29 -6.87 -3.79 78.90
CA ASP A 29 -8.28 -3.89 78.58
C ASP A 29 -9.10 -2.69 79.10
N ASN A 30 -10.37 -2.63 78.69
CA ASN A 30 -11.25 -1.51 79.04
C ASN A 30 -11.59 -1.48 80.54
N ASP A 31 -11.76 -2.64 81.17
CA ASP A 31 -12.17 -2.72 82.57
C ASP A 31 -11.02 -2.27 83.48
N PHE A 32 -9.80 -2.69 83.17
CA PHE A 32 -8.57 -2.26 83.82
C PHE A 32 -8.37 -0.75 83.64
N TYR A 33 -8.49 -0.24 82.41
CA TYR A 33 -8.40 1.20 82.12
C TYR A 33 -9.41 2.03 82.93
N GLN A 34 -10.69 1.65 82.90
CA GLN A 34 -11.75 2.37 83.62
C GLN A 34 -11.52 2.32 85.15
N SER A 35 -11.06 1.18 85.67
CA SER A 35 -10.77 1.02 87.11
C SER A 35 -9.61 1.90 87.59
N GLU A 36 -8.53 2.01 86.80
CA GLU A 36 -7.36 2.81 87.15
C GLU A 36 -7.62 4.31 86.97
N MET A 37 -8.38 4.70 85.94
CA MET A 37 -8.83 6.07 85.74
C MET A 37 -9.80 6.54 86.85
N ALA A 38 -10.70 5.66 87.32
CA ALA A 38 -11.62 5.95 88.43
C ALA A 38 -10.90 6.17 89.76
N LYS A 39 -9.83 5.40 90.04
CA LYS A 39 -8.95 5.60 91.21
C LYS A 39 -8.28 6.98 91.20
N GLN A 40 -8.15 7.59 90.02
CA GLN A 40 -7.53 8.90 89.80
C GLN A 40 -8.57 10.02 89.61
N GLY A 41 -9.85 9.75 89.84
CA GLY A 41 -10.92 10.75 89.83
C GLY A 41 -11.55 11.04 88.46
N TYR A 42 -11.26 10.24 87.44
CA TYR A 42 -11.87 10.38 86.12
C TYR A 42 -13.11 9.47 86.00
N SER A 43 -14.19 10.01 85.40
CA SER A 43 -15.44 9.29 85.18
C SER A 43 -15.51 8.70 83.76
N GLY A 44 -16.39 7.72 83.53
CA GLY A 44 -16.49 7.01 82.25
C GLY A 44 -16.62 7.93 81.02
N GLY A 45 -17.42 8.99 81.10
CA GLY A 45 -17.55 9.95 79.99
C GLY A 45 -16.27 10.74 79.69
N VAL A 46 -15.46 11.03 80.71
CA VAL A 46 -14.15 11.68 80.54
C VAL A 46 -13.13 10.69 79.99
N ASN A 47 -13.17 9.43 80.44
CA ASN A 47 -12.31 8.35 79.96
C ASN A 47 -12.53 8.10 78.47
N ASP A 48 -13.78 8.01 78.03
CA ASP A 48 -14.12 7.81 76.61
C ASP A 48 -13.68 8.99 75.73
N ALA A 49 -13.79 10.21 76.24
CA ALA A 49 -13.29 11.40 75.55
C ALA A 49 -11.77 11.41 75.41
N LEU A 50 -11.05 11.01 76.46
CA LEU A 50 -9.59 10.92 76.45
C LEU A 50 -9.08 9.82 75.50
N VAL A 51 -9.73 8.66 75.45
CA VAL A 51 -9.40 7.60 74.49
C VAL A 51 -9.65 8.05 73.07
N LYS A 52 -10.83 8.65 72.78
CA LYS A 52 -11.16 9.19 71.46
C LYS A 52 -10.19 10.28 71.00
N ALA A 53 -9.72 11.12 71.91
CA ALA A 53 -8.73 12.16 71.62
C ALA A 53 -7.33 11.59 71.32
N ALA A 54 -7.02 10.39 71.81
CA ALA A 54 -5.74 9.73 71.60
C ALA A 54 -5.73 8.75 70.40
N GLU A 55 -6.88 8.51 69.78
CA GLU A 55 -6.95 7.77 68.51
C GLU A 55 -6.19 8.52 67.41
N GLN A 56 -5.38 7.80 66.64
CA GLN A 56 -4.76 8.36 65.45
C GLN A 56 -5.81 8.46 64.34
N ILE A 57 -6.14 9.68 63.93
CA ILE A 57 -7.04 9.95 62.81
C ILE A 57 -6.22 9.92 61.51
N LEU A 58 -6.79 9.32 60.45
CA LEU A 58 -6.18 9.31 59.11
C LEU A 58 -6.04 10.73 58.57
N GLY A 59 -4.93 11.02 57.89
CA GLY A 59 -4.69 12.34 57.33
C GLY A 59 -5.58 12.67 56.12
N PRO A 60 -5.66 13.94 55.69
CA PRO A 60 -6.51 14.35 54.56
C PRO A 60 -6.25 13.59 53.26
N GLY A 61 -4.98 13.28 52.95
CA GLY A 61 -4.61 12.51 51.75
C GLY A 61 -5.06 11.04 51.79
N GLU A 62 -5.03 10.41 52.96
CA GLU A 62 -5.49 9.02 53.14
C GLU A 62 -7.02 8.96 53.01
N LEU A 63 -7.72 9.89 53.68
CA LEU A 63 -9.16 10.06 53.58
C LEU A 63 -9.59 10.36 52.13
N LEU A 64 -8.86 11.21 51.41
CA LEU A 64 -9.14 11.51 49.99
C LEU A 64 -8.94 10.26 49.12
N GLY A 65 -7.86 9.51 49.35
CA GLY A 65 -7.61 8.25 48.66
C GLY A 65 -8.66 7.17 48.94
N MET A 66 -9.31 7.19 50.11
CA MET A 66 -10.45 6.32 50.45
C MET A 66 -11.73 6.77 49.75
N LEU A 67 -11.98 8.08 49.69
CA LEU A 67 -13.12 8.67 48.98
C LEU A 67 -13.06 8.34 47.48
N VAL A 68 -11.91 8.59 46.83
CA VAL A 68 -11.67 8.28 45.41
C VAL A 68 -11.91 6.80 45.09
N ARG A 69 -11.57 5.90 46.01
CA ARG A 69 -11.74 4.45 45.84
C ARG A 69 -13.12 3.93 46.26
N GLY A 70 -14.03 4.81 46.68
CA GLY A 70 -15.38 4.45 47.14
C GLY A 70 -15.40 3.66 48.45
N VAL A 71 -14.34 3.73 49.26
CA VAL A 71 -14.26 3.05 50.56
C VAL A 71 -15.09 3.80 51.62
N ILE A 72 -15.21 5.12 51.47
CA ILE A 72 -16.05 5.99 52.30
C ILE A 72 -16.87 6.91 51.39
N ASP A 73 -18.05 7.32 51.86
CA ASP A 73 -18.86 8.33 51.18
C ASP A 73 -18.45 9.77 51.58
N THR A 74 -19.02 10.77 50.91
CA THR A 74 -18.75 12.19 51.16
C THR A 74 -19.12 12.62 52.58
N GLY A 75 -20.20 12.09 53.14
CA GLY A 75 -20.61 12.39 54.52
C GLY A 75 -19.57 11.93 55.54
N LYS A 76 -19.06 10.70 55.36
CA LYS A 76 -18.02 10.14 56.22
C LYS A 76 -16.68 10.87 56.02
N PHE A 77 -16.30 11.19 54.79
CA PHE A 77 -15.12 11.99 54.47
C PHE A 77 -15.13 13.35 55.20
N THR A 78 -16.24 14.09 55.09
CA THR A 78 -16.43 15.38 55.78
C THR A 78 -16.36 15.23 57.30
N SER A 79 -16.98 14.19 57.85
CA SER A 79 -16.98 13.96 59.30
C SER A 79 -15.59 13.65 59.88
N GLU A 80 -14.76 12.89 59.16
CA GLU A 80 -13.39 12.58 59.59
C GLU A 80 -12.47 13.79 59.44
N LEU A 81 -12.63 14.58 58.38
CA LEU A 81 -11.92 15.86 58.21
C LEU A 81 -12.30 16.89 59.29
N ALA A 82 -13.57 16.90 59.72
CA ALA A 82 -14.02 17.75 60.82
C ALA A 82 -13.33 17.40 62.15
N ARG A 83 -13.02 16.11 62.39
CA ARG A 83 -12.22 15.68 63.57
C ARG A 83 -10.79 16.21 63.52
N LEU A 84 -10.26 16.53 62.33
CA LEU A 84 -8.96 17.18 62.13
C LEU A 84 -9.03 18.71 62.18
N GLY A 85 -10.21 19.29 62.41
CA GLY A 85 -10.42 20.75 62.43
C GLY A 85 -10.55 21.38 61.04
N VAL A 86 -10.75 20.59 59.97
CA VAL A 86 -11.04 21.09 58.64
C VAL A 86 -12.52 21.49 58.55
N SER A 87 -12.82 22.67 58.02
CA SER A 87 -14.20 23.13 57.84
C SER A 87 -14.94 22.28 56.81
N GLU A 88 -16.27 22.23 56.92
CA GLU A 88 -17.13 21.54 55.95
C GLU A 88 -16.91 22.08 54.52
N GLU A 89 -16.70 23.40 54.37
CA GLU A 89 -16.34 24.03 53.09
C GLU A 89 -15.01 23.49 52.53
N SER A 90 -13.97 23.42 53.37
CA SER A 90 -12.66 22.90 52.95
C SER A 90 -12.70 21.41 52.65
N ALA A 91 -13.53 20.64 53.38
CA ALA A 91 -13.80 19.25 53.08
C ALA A 91 -14.52 19.09 51.73
N GLY A 92 -15.47 19.97 51.42
CA GLY A 92 -16.12 20.04 50.10
C GLY A 92 -15.11 20.27 48.98
N ASN A 93 -14.24 21.28 49.12
CA ASN A 93 -13.20 21.58 48.12
C ASN A 93 -12.22 20.41 47.93
N LEU A 94 -11.84 19.70 49.01
CA LEU A 94 -11.01 18.50 48.92
C LEU A 94 -11.73 17.34 48.25
N ALA A 95 -13.04 17.19 48.45
CA ALA A 95 -13.84 16.17 47.79
C ALA A 95 -13.94 16.43 46.27
N GLU A 96 -13.99 17.69 45.85
CA GLU A 96 -13.93 18.06 44.43
C GLU A 96 -12.60 17.67 43.78
N MET A 97 -11.49 17.71 44.52
CA MET A 97 -10.19 17.19 44.05
C MET A 97 -10.18 15.66 43.83
N ALA A 98 -11.19 14.93 44.30
CA ALA A 98 -11.30 13.49 44.06
C ALA A 98 -11.69 13.16 42.61
N GLU A 99 -12.19 14.15 41.84
CA GLU A 99 -12.58 13.94 40.45
C GLU A 99 -11.34 13.64 39.60
N GLN A 100 -11.28 12.44 39.03
CA GLN A 100 -10.24 12.07 38.07
C GLN A 100 -10.66 12.53 36.67
N PHE A 101 -9.88 13.44 36.10
CA PHE A 101 -10.06 13.87 34.72
C PHE A 101 -9.34 12.92 33.76
N LEU A 102 -9.95 12.74 32.58
CA LEU A 102 -9.30 12.04 31.46
C LEU A 102 -8.03 12.77 31.03
N SER A 103 -7.05 12.04 30.51
CA SER A 103 -5.84 12.66 30.00
C SER A 103 -6.13 13.51 28.74
N PRO A 104 -5.29 14.50 28.41
CA PRO A 104 -5.44 15.25 27.16
C PRO A 104 -5.47 14.35 25.91
N GLY A 105 -4.73 13.23 25.92
CA GLY A 105 -4.72 12.26 24.83
C GLY A 105 -6.04 11.49 24.69
N ASP A 106 -6.68 11.13 25.82
CA ASP A 106 -7.99 10.47 25.80
C ASP A 106 -9.07 11.43 25.30
N LEU A 107 -9.04 12.68 25.77
CA LEU A 107 -9.93 13.75 25.31
C LEU A 107 -9.76 14.02 23.81
N LEU A 108 -8.52 14.03 23.31
CA LEU A 108 -8.22 14.17 21.88
C LEU A 108 -8.75 12.99 21.07
N GLY A 109 -8.60 11.77 21.59
CA GLY A 109 -9.19 10.57 21.01
C GLY A 109 -10.72 10.60 20.97
N MET A 110 -11.37 11.18 21.98
CA MET A 110 -12.82 11.37 22.00
C MET A 110 -13.26 12.43 20.99
N LEU A 111 -12.52 13.53 20.85
CA LEU A 111 -12.78 14.57 19.85
C LEU A 111 -12.69 14.00 18.43
N THR A 112 -11.60 13.32 18.10
CA THR A 112 -11.37 12.72 16.77
C THR A 112 -12.41 11.67 16.38
N ARG A 113 -12.98 10.97 17.36
CA ARG A 113 -14.06 9.99 17.14
C ARG A 113 -15.47 10.59 17.18
N GLY A 114 -15.59 11.91 17.37
CA GLY A 114 -16.88 12.60 17.45
C GLY A 114 -17.69 12.29 18.71
N VAL A 115 -17.05 11.78 19.77
CA VAL A 115 -17.70 11.49 21.06
C VAL A 115 -17.99 12.78 21.85
N ILE A 116 -17.14 13.79 21.67
CA ILE A 116 -17.29 15.13 22.24
C ILE A 116 -17.09 16.18 21.13
N ASN A 117 -17.64 17.37 21.34
CA ASN A 117 -17.44 18.52 20.45
C ASN A 117 -16.34 19.46 20.99
N ASP A 118 -15.92 20.43 20.18
CA ASP A 118 -14.85 21.39 20.50
C ASP A 118 -15.10 22.15 21.81
N GLY A 119 -16.36 22.53 22.08
CA GLY A 119 -16.74 23.22 23.30
C GLY A 119 -16.51 22.37 24.54
N LYS A 120 -16.90 21.08 24.50
CA LYS A 120 -16.67 20.14 25.60
C LYS A 120 -15.19 19.78 25.75
N PHE A 121 -14.48 19.58 24.64
CA PHE A 121 -13.04 19.34 24.65
C PHE A 121 -12.27 20.49 25.32
N THR A 122 -12.56 21.73 24.92
CA THR A 122 -11.96 22.94 25.49
C THR A 122 -12.30 23.08 26.98
N SER A 123 -13.55 22.81 27.37
CA SER A 123 -13.97 22.89 28.78
C SER A 123 -13.25 21.85 29.66
N ASP A 124 -13.15 20.60 29.21
CA ASP A 124 -12.54 19.52 29.99
C ASP A 124 -11.01 19.69 30.08
N LEU A 125 -10.35 20.19 29.02
CA LEU A 125 -8.94 20.60 29.09
C LEU A 125 -8.73 21.81 30.02
N GLY A 126 -9.69 22.73 30.09
CA GLY A 126 -9.67 23.84 31.05
C GLY A 126 -9.61 23.39 32.51
N LYS A 127 -10.31 22.30 32.86
CA LYS A 127 -10.25 21.70 34.21
C LYS A 127 -8.87 21.12 34.55
N LEU A 128 -8.09 20.78 33.53
CA LEU A 128 -6.69 20.34 33.66
C LEU A 128 -5.69 21.52 33.67
N GLY A 129 -6.18 22.77 33.61
CA GLY A 129 -5.34 23.96 33.56
C GLY A 129 -4.77 24.28 32.16
N ILE A 130 -5.29 23.67 31.10
CA ILE A 130 -4.88 23.95 29.72
C ILE A 130 -5.76 25.09 29.17
N SER A 131 -5.13 26.11 28.58
CA SER A 131 -5.85 27.27 28.03
C SER A 131 -6.67 26.92 26.80
N SER A 132 -7.65 27.76 26.46
CA SER A 132 -8.44 27.63 25.22
C SER A 132 -7.58 27.65 23.97
N ASP A 133 -6.51 28.45 23.98
CA ASP A 133 -5.57 28.56 22.85
C ASP A 133 -4.82 27.25 22.67
N SER A 134 -4.30 26.67 23.76
CA SER A 134 -3.64 25.36 23.72
C SER A 134 -4.60 24.22 23.38
N ALA A 135 -5.86 24.28 23.85
CA ALA A 135 -6.90 23.34 23.46
C ALA A 135 -7.16 23.41 21.95
N SER A 136 -7.23 24.61 21.37
CA SER A 136 -7.40 24.80 19.93
C SER A 136 -6.23 24.21 19.14
N SER A 137 -4.99 24.47 19.56
CA SER A 137 -3.80 23.86 18.94
C SER A 137 -3.79 22.33 19.02
N LEU A 138 -4.24 21.76 20.14
CA LEU A 138 -4.37 20.31 20.29
C LEU A 138 -5.45 19.74 19.35
N ALA A 139 -6.59 20.42 19.20
CA ALA A 139 -7.63 20.02 18.26
C ALA A 139 -7.13 20.04 16.81
N GLU A 140 -6.36 21.07 16.42
CA GLU A 140 -5.75 21.15 15.09
C GLU A 140 -4.75 20.01 14.83
N MET A 141 -4.00 19.58 15.87
CA MET A 141 -3.13 18.40 15.78
C MET A 141 -3.92 17.09 15.57
N ALA A 142 -5.19 17.05 15.95
CA ALA A 142 -6.06 15.89 15.77
C ALA A 142 -6.61 15.74 14.35
N GLU A 143 -6.50 16.78 13.51
CA GLU A 143 -6.97 16.71 12.13
C GLU A 143 -6.24 15.60 11.36
N GLN A 144 -7.01 14.70 10.75
CA GLN A 144 -6.46 13.68 9.88
C GLN A 144 -6.18 14.26 8.50
N ILE A 145 -4.90 14.45 8.22
CA ILE A 145 -4.44 14.84 6.89
C ILE A 145 -4.33 13.58 6.02
N LEU A 146 -4.81 13.67 4.78
CA LEU A 146 -4.65 12.58 3.82
C LEU A 146 -3.16 12.25 3.65
N PRO A 147 -2.78 10.96 3.53
CA PRO A 147 -1.39 10.60 3.25
C PRO A 147 -0.90 11.25 1.94
N ALA A 148 0.41 11.53 1.83
CA ALA A 148 1.02 12.17 0.66
C ALA A 148 0.59 11.54 -0.68
N GLN A 149 0.54 10.20 -0.75
CA GLN A 149 0.08 9.49 -1.95
C GLN A 149 -1.39 9.77 -2.29
N SER A 150 -2.26 9.93 -1.29
CA SER A 150 -3.67 10.26 -1.52
C SER A 150 -3.83 11.72 -1.93
N LEU A 151 -3.03 12.62 -1.36
CA LEU A 151 -3.00 14.04 -1.73
C LEU A 151 -2.58 14.23 -3.20
N ILE A 152 -1.50 13.58 -3.64
CA ILE A 152 -1.05 13.72 -5.03
C ILE A 152 -2.08 13.16 -6.02
N GLN A 153 -2.73 12.04 -5.68
CA GLN A 153 -3.79 11.45 -6.51
C GLN A 153 -5.04 12.33 -6.56
N ALA A 154 -5.40 12.97 -5.45
CA ALA A 154 -6.48 13.96 -5.42
C ALA A 154 -6.13 15.17 -6.29
N MET A 155 -4.88 15.63 -6.25
CA MET A 155 -4.39 16.74 -7.09
C MET A 155 -4.45 16.38 -8.58
N PHE A 156 -3.92 15.22 -8.98
CA PHE A 156 -3.98 14.75 -10.37
C PHE A 156 -5.42 14.63 -10.88
N ARG A 157 -6.37 14.22 -10.02
CA ARG A 157 -7.80 14.13 -10.37
C ARG A 157 -8.53 15.47 -10.39
N GLY A 158 -7.89 16.55 -9.96
CA GLY A 158 -8.50 17.89 -9.87
C GLY A 158 -9.41 18.10 -8.66
N GLU A 159 -9.37 17.21 -7.66
CA GLU A 159 -10.15 17.34 -6.42
C GLU A 159 -9.57 18.41 -5.48
N ILE A 160 -8.26 18.65 -5.58
CA ILE A 160 -7.55 19.74 -4.91
C ILE A 160 -6.62 20.43 -5.90
N ASP A 161 -6.35 21.71 -5.68
CA ASP A 161 -5.36 22.45 -6.47
C ASP A 161 -3.93 22.29 -5.92
N ALA A 162 -2.94 22.77 -6.69
CA ALA A 162 -1.53 22.71 -6.31
C ALA A 162 -1.20 23.49 -5.02
N GLY A 163 -1.95 24.56 -4.74
CA GLY A 163 -1.77 25.35 -3.51
C GLY A 163 -2.21 24.56 -2.28
N LYS A 164 -3.37 23.89 -2.36
CA LYS A 164 -3.91 23.01 -1.33
C LYS A 164 -3.01 21.79 -1.13
N TYR A 165 -2.52 21.17 -2.20
CA TYR A 165 -1.52 20.08 -2.11
C TYR A 165 -0.27 20.51 -1.33
N LYS A 166 0.36 21.63 -1.72
CA LYS A 166 1.57 22.12 -1.03
C LYS A 166 1.31 22.49 0.43
N SER A 167 0.15 23.07 0.73
CA SER A 167 -0.26 23.39 2.09
C SER A 167 -0.39 22.13 2.96
N GLU A 168 -1.11 21.10 2.51
CA GLU A 168 -1.28 19.85 3.26
C GLU A 168 0.03 19.06 3.41
N MET A 169 0.86 19.02 2.36
CA MET A 169 2.21 18.44 2.45
C MET A 169 3.07 19.17 3.50
N GLY A 170 2.97 20.49 3.57
CA GLY A 170 3.64 21.30 4.60
C GLY A 170 3.17 20.97 6.02
N ARG A 171 1.87 20.77 6.22
CA ARG A 171 1.30 20.35 7.51
C ARG A 171 1.78 18.95 7.94
N MET A 172 2.11 18.09 6.99
CA MET A 172 2.76 16.79 7.24
C MET A 172 4.28 16.90 7.50
N GLY A 173 4.86 18.10 7.42
CA GLY A 173 6.29 18.35 7.67
C GLY A 173 7.19 18.29 6.44
N PHE A 174 6.65 18.19 5.22
CA PHE A 174 7.44 18.26 4.00
C PHE A 174 7.86 19.69 3.67
N THR A 175 9.11 19.89 3.25
CA THR A 175 9.54 21.16 2.66
C THR A 175 8.88 21.36 1.29
N PRO A 176 8.74 22.61 0.79
CA PRO A 176 8.23 22.85 -0.56
C PRO A 176 8.98 22.07 -1.64
N GLU A 177 10.31 22.01 -1.55
CA GLU A 177 11.17 21.23 -2.45
C GLU A 177 10.88 19.73 -2.37
N SER A 178 10.63 19.19 -1.17
CA SER A 178 10.29 17.78 -1.00
C SER A 178 8.90 17.46 -1.56
N ALA A 179 7.94 18.39 -1.43
CA ALA A 179 6.62 18.24 -2.02
C ALA A 179 6.66 18.27 -3.55
N ASP A 180 7.48 19.15 -4.13
CA ASP A 180 7.71 19.23 -5.59
C ASP A 180 8.44 17.99 -6.11
N THR A 181 9.42 17.48 -5.34
CA THR A 181 10.09 16.21 -5.64
C THR A 181 9.11 15.05 -5.59
N PHE A 182 8.25 14.99 -4.57
CA PHE A 182 7.23 13.96 -4.42
C PHE A 182 6.23 13.96 -5.59
N GLU A 183 5.80 15.14 -6.03
CA GLU A 183 4.99 15.30 -7.24
C GLU A 183 5.72 14.73 -8.46
N THR A 184 6.98 15.14 -8.67
CA THR A 184 7.79 14.73 -9.83
C THR A 184 7.96 13.20 -9.90
N VAL A 185 8.30 12.55 -8.79
CA VAL A 185 8.50 11.08 -8.75
C VAL A 185 7.18 10.30 -8.79
N SER A 186 6.04 10.95 -8.53
CA SER A 186 4.72 10.34 -8.61
C SER A 186 4.16 10.31 -10.04
N LYS A 187 4.76 11.06 -10.97
CA LYS A 187 4.35 11.06 -12.38
C LYS A 187 4.72 9.75 -13.07
N ILE A 188 3.86 9.30 -13.98
CA ILE A 188 4.09 8.10 -14.78
C ILE A 188 5.02 8.46 -15.95
N ILE A 189 6.18 7.82 -16.00
CA ILE A 189 7.18 7.99 -17.07
C ILE A 189 7.32 6.77 -17.99
N GLY A 190 6.51 5.73 -17.76
CA GLY A 190 6.64 4.41 -18.38
C GLY A 190 7.76 3.56 -17.75
N GLY A 191 7.56 2.25 -17.73
CA GLY A 191 8.59 1.30 -17.27
C GLY A 191 9.57 0.94 -18.39
N PRO A 192 10.64 0.17 -18.08
CA PRO A 192 11.58 -0.31 -19.08
C PRO A 192 10.91 -1.07 -20.24
N ASN A 193 9.86 -1.85 -19.95
CA ASN A 193 9.10 -2.57 -20.99
C ASN A 193 8.33 -1.63 -21.92
N ASP A 194 7.77 -0.54 -21.40
CA ASP A 194 7.09 0.48 -22.21
C ASP A 194 8.09 1.17 -23.13
N MET A 195 9.24 1.56 -22.58
CA MET A 195 10.32 2.19 -23.35
C MET A 195 10.84 1.28 -24.47
N ILE A 196 11.00 -0.02 -24.20
CA ILE A 196 11.38 -1.00 -25.23
C ILE A 196 10.28 -1.11 -26.29
N ARG A 197 9.02 -1.22 -25.88
CA ARG A 197 7.87 -1.29 -26.81
C ARG A 197 7.78 -0.03 -27.68
N TRP A 198 7.94 1.16 -27.10
CA TRP A 198 7.96 2.42 -27.84
C TRP A 198 9.10 2.46 -28.86
N ALA A 199 10.29 2.01 -28.48
CA ALA A 199 11.44 1.93 -29.38
C ALA A 199 11.20 0.94 -30.53
N VAL A 200 10.69 -0.27 -30.24
CA VAL A 200 10.40 -1.30 -31.25
C VAL A 200 9.27 -0.89 -32.20
N ARG A 201 8.27 -0.16 -31.69
CA ARG A 201 7.17 0.40 -32.48
C ARG A 201 7.52 1.72 -33.17
N GLU A 202 8.80 2.12 -33.15
CA GLU A 202 9.32 3.31 -33.85
C GLU A 202 8.69 4.64 -33.38
N VAL A 203 8.18 4.69 -32.13
CA VAL A 203 7.55 5.88 -31.54
C VAL A 203 8.53 7.06 -31.43
N PHE A 204 9.81 6.77 -31.23
CA PHE A 204 10.86 7.79 -31.12
C PHE A 204 11.41 8.29 -32.46
N THR A 205 10.83 7.85 -33.58
CA THR A 205 11.26 8.23 -34.92
C THR A 205 10.14 9.03 -35.61
N PRO A 206 10.15 10.38 -35.52
CA PRO A 206 9.03 11.22 -35.99
C PRO A 206 8.63 11.00 -37.44
N GLU A 207 9.60 10.74 -38.32
CA GLU A 207 9.36 10.47 -39.73
C GLU A 207 8.55 9.18 -39.91
N ILE A 208 8.82 8.15 -39.09
CA ILE A 208 8.09 6.87 -39.12
C ILE A 208 6.70 7.02 -38.50
N VAL A 209 6.59 7.76 -37.39
CA VAL A 209 5.30 8.08 -36.75
C VAL A 209 4.36 8.74 -37.76
N ALA A 210 4.85 9.73 -38.51
CA ALA A 210 4.07 10.42 -39.53
C ALA A 210 3.75 9.52 -40.74
N GLU A 211 4.73 8.73 -41.22
CA GLU A 211 4.54 7.85 -42.37
C GLU A 211 3.53 6.73 -42.11
N LEU A 212 3.56 6.14 -40.91
CA LEU A 212 2.68 5.04 -40.53
C LEU A 212 1.37 5.50 -39.86
N GLY A 213 1.22 6.79 -39.59
CA GLY A 213 0.05 7.34 -38.89
C GLY A 213 -0.06 6.84 -37.45
N LEU A 214 1.05 6.63 -36.75
CA LEU A 214 1.01 6.06 -35.39
C LEU A 214 0.28 6.97 -34.39
N ALA A 215 0.34 8.29 -34.62
CA ALA A 215 -0.38 9.29 -33.83
C ALA A 215 -1.82 9.55 -34.32
N ASP A 216 -2.27 8.87 -35.38
CA ASP A 216 -3.61 9.06 -35.92
C ASP A 216 -4.67 8.60 -34.91
N GLU A 217 -5.88 9.14 -35.05
CA GLU A 217 -7.04 8.81 -34.20
C GLU A 217 -6.84 9.10 -32.69
N PHE A 218 -5.82 9.88 -32.32
CA PHE A 218 -5.56 10.25 -30.93
C PHE A 218 -6.71 11.08 -30.32
N PRO A 219 -7.45 10.57 -29.31
CA PRO A 219 -8.56 11.29 -28.72
C PRO A 219 -8.06 12.33 -27.72
N SER A 220 -8.53 13.57 -27.82
CA SER A 220 -8.20 14.64 -26.86
C SER A 220 -8.54 14.27 -25.41
N GLU A 221 -9.63 13.54 -25.22
CA GLU A 221 -10.12 13.04 -23.94
C GLU A 221 -9.13 12.07 -23.28
N PHE A 222 -8.26 11.41 -24.07
CA PHE A 222 -7.23 10.54 -23.54
C PHE A 222 -6.22 11.32 -22.69
N ILE A 223 -5.82 12.54 -23.10
CA ILE A 223 -4.94 13.41 -22.32
C ILE A 223 -5.57 13.73 -20.97
N GLU A 224 -6.86 14.10 -20.97
CA GLU A 224 -7.57 14.45 -19.73
C GLU A 224 -7.65 13.28 -18.76
N GLN A 225 -7.86 12.05 -19.25
CA GLN A 225 -7.89 10.86 -18.40
C GLN A 225 -6.48 10.43 -17.95
N ALA A 226 -5.48 10.57 -18.81
CA ALA A 226 -4.07 10.28 -18.50
C ALA A 226 -3.54 11.20 -17.39
N ALA A 227 -3.87 12.50 -17.44
CA ALA A 227 -3.49 13.46 -16.42
C ALA A 227 -4.01 13.06 -15.01
N LYS A 228 -5.20 12.45 -14.92
CA LYS A 228 -5.81 12.01 -13.65
C LYS A 228 -5.04 10.90 -12.92
N ILE A 229 -4.12 10.24 -13.60
CA ILE A 229 -3.24 9.22 -13.01
C ILE A 229 -1.77 9.67 -12.95
N GLY A 230 -1.50 10.95 -13.25
CA GLY A 230 -0.14 11.51 -13.27
C GLY A 230 0.65 11.17 -14.52
N MET A 231 0.00 10.79 -15.62
CA MET A 231 0.65 10.57 -16.91
C MET A 231 0.65 11.86 -17.72
N GLU A 232 1.84 12.34 -18.07
CA GLU A 232 1.99 13.55 -18.89
C GLU A 232 1.63 13.29 -20.36
N GLU A 233 1.30 14.36 -21.08
CA GLU A 233 0.81 14.30 -22.47
C GLU A 233 1.77 13.57 -23.41
N ASP A 234 3.08 13.79 -23.27
CA ASP A 234 4.08 13.12 -24.13
C ASP A 234 4.13 11.61 -23.88
N ILE A 235 3.97 11.18 -22.63
CA ILE A 235 3.89 9.75 -22.28
C ILE A 235 2.59 9.15 -22.81
N ALA A 236 1.47 9.87 -22.69
CA ALA A 236 0.19 9.46 -23.24
C ALA A 236 0.24 9.30 -24.77
N LYS A 237 0.92 10.22 -25.47
CA LYS A 237 1.15 10.13 -26.92
C LYS A 237 2.02 8.93 -27.29
N ASN A 238 3.06 8.62 -26.51
CA ASN A 238 3.89 7.45 -26.76
C ASN A 238 3.12 6.14 -26.57
N GLU A 239 2.32 6.05 -25.51
CA GLU A 239 1.43 4.92 -25.26
C GLU A 239 0.45 4.71 -26.41
N TRP A 240 -0.16 5.80 -26.90
CA TRP A 240 -1.02 5.73 -28.07
C TRP A 240 -0.25 5.30 -29.32
N ALA A 241 0.88 5.91 -29.64
CA ALA A 241 1.63 5.55 -30.85
C ALA A 241 2.05 4.07 -30.87
N ALA A 242 2.20 3.43 -29.71
CA ALA A 242 2.53 2.01 -29.59
C ALA A 242 1.33 1.05 -29.42
N HIS A 243 0.09 1.55 -29.35
CA HIS A 243 -1.09 0.74 -28.99
C HIS A 243 -1.58 -0.19 -30.10
N TRP A 244 -1.20 0.09 -31.36
CA TRP A 244 -1.74 -0.58 -32.54
C TRP A 244 -1.50 -2.09 -32.57
N VAL A 245 -2.51 -2.82 -33.02
CA VAL A 245 -2.37 -4.24 -33.40
C VAL A 245 -1.91 -4.31 -34.85
N LEU A 246 -0.65 -4.75 -35.04
CA LEU A 246 -0.07 -4.85 -36.37
C LEU A 246 -0.52 -6.11 -37.11
N PRO A 247 -0.51 -6.11 -38.46
CA PRO A 247 -0.72 -7.31 -39.25
C PRO A 247 0.21 -8.45 -38.84
N SER A 248 -0.31 -9.68 -38.82
CA SER A 248 0.50 -10.87 -38.58
C SER A 248 1.51 -11.08 -39.71
N VAL A 249 2.56 -11.87 -39.44
CA VAL A 249 3.55 -12.25 -40.45
C VAL A 249 2.89 -12.90 -41.66
N GLN A 250 1.89 -13.76 -41.44
CA GLN A 250 1.14 -14.42 -42.51
C GLN A 250 0.31 -13.43 -43.32
N GLN A 251 -0.32 -12.43 -42.67
CA GLN A 251 -1.00 -11.36 -43.39
C GLN A 251 -0.02 -10.54 -44.23
N GLY A 252 1.18 -10.26 -43.70
CA GLY A 252 2.27 -9.64 -44.46
C GLY A 252 2.64 -10.41 -45.73
N PHE A 253 2.79 -11.73 -45.61
CA PHE A 253 3.03 -12.59 -46.77
C PHE A 253 1.89 -12.54 -47.79
N GLU A 254 0.64 -12.59 -47.33
CA GLU A 254 -0.51 -12.47 -48.22
C GLU A 254 -0.54 -11.12 -48.95
N MET A 255 -0.26 -10.02 -48.25
CA MET A 255 -0.20 -8.68 -48.85
C MET A 255 0.87 -8.61 -49.93
N MET A 256 2.06 -9.15 -49.65
CA MET A 256 3.18 -9.22 -50.57
C MET A 256 2.85 -10.07 -51.81
N HIS A 257 2.38 -11.31 -51.64
CA HIS A 257 2.09 -12.21 -52.76
C HIS A 257 0.94 -11.70 -53.65
N ARG A 258 -0.06 -11.03 -53.05
CA ARG A 258 -1.19 -10.46 -53.78
C ARG A 258 -0.88 -9.09 -54.38
N ARG A 259 0.32 -8.54 -54.13
CA ARG A 259 0.70 -7.19 -54.57
C ARG A 259 -0.35 -6.16 -54.15
N VAL A 260 -0.75 -6.21 -52.88
CA VAL A 260 -1.78 -5.31 -52.34
C VAL A 260 -1.34 -3.86 -52.56
N LYS A 261 -2.25 -3.05 -53.12
CA LYS A 261 -1.95 -1.65 -53.43
C LYS A 261 -1.80 -0.83 -52.15
N LYS A 262 -0.74 -0.05 -52.07
CA LYS A 262 -0.50 0.94 -51.03
C LYS A 262 -1.21 2.26 -51.37
N ARG A 263 -1.31 3.15 -50.39
CA ARG A 263 -1.94 4.48 -50.56
C ARG A 263 -1.19 5.35 -51.57
N ASP A 264 0.13 5.17 -51.70
CA ASP A 264 1.00 5.89 -52.63
C ASP A 264 0.90 5.42 -54.10
N GLY A 265 0.07 4.41 -54.37
CA GLY A 265 -0.11 3.81 -55.70
C GLY A 265 0.86 2.66 -56.03
N GLY A 266 1.86 2.43 -55.17
CA GLY A 266 2.74 1.26 -55.24
C GLY A 266 2.06 -0.03 -54.75
N THR A 267 2.82 -1.12 -54.69
CA THR A 267 2.37 -2.40 -54.13
C THR A 267 3.17 -2.77 -52.89
N PHE A 268 2.61 -3.61 -52.03
CA PHE A 268 3.33 -4.14 -50.87
C PHE A 268 4.47 -5.07 -51.34
N GLU A 269 5.70 -4.70 -50.99
CA GLU A 269 6.94 -5.32 -51.47
C GLU A 269 7.80 -5.89 -50.34
N LEU A 270 8.93 -6.51 -50.69
CA LEU A 270 9.86 -7.11 -49.71
C LEU A 270 10.36 -6.10 -48.67
N ALA A 271 10.60 -4.85 -49.07
CA ALA A 271 11.00 -3.79 -48.13
C ALA A 271 9.90 -3.48 -47.11
N ASP A 272 8.63 -3.49 -47.54
CA ASP A 272 7.48 -3.31 -46.64
C ASP A 272 7.35 -4.51 -45.68
N MET A 273 7.61 -5.73 -46.16
CA MET A 273 7.64 -6.93 -45.31
C MET A 273 8.77 -6.86 -44.27
N GLU A 274 9.97 -6.43 -44.67
CA GLU A 274 11.10 -6.28 -43.75
C GLU A 274 10.79 -5.26 -42.65
N ARG A 275 10.14 -4.16 -43.01
CA ARG A 275 9.66 -3.17 -42.04
C ARG A 275 8.63 -3.78 -41.10
N LEU A 276 7.63 -4.49 -41.62
CA LEU A 276 6.61 -5.16 -40.79
C LEU A 276 7.25 -6.15 -39.79
N LEU A 277 8.21 -6.96 -40.23
CA LEU A 277 8.93 -7.89 -39.36
C LEU A 277 9.72 -7.16 -38.27
N ARG A 278 10.30 -5.99 -38.57
CA ARG A 278 10.98 -5.16 -37.57
C ARG A 278 10.00 -4.69 -36.50
N VAL A 279 8.90 -4.05 -36.90
CA VAL A 279 7.94 -3.48 -35.93
C VAL A 279 7.15 -4.55 -35.19
N GLN A 280 7.07 -5.79 -35.71
CA GLN A 280 6.56 -6.98 -35.02
C GLN A 280 7.58 -7.65 -34.10
N ASP A 281 8.75 -7.04 -33.89
CA ASP A 281 9.83 -7.55 -33.05
C ASP A 281 10.39 -8.92 -33.47
N VAL A 282 10.38 -9.23 -34.77
CA VAL A 282 11.08 -10.40 -35.29
C VAL A 282 12.57 -10.10 -35.27
N MET A 283 13.34 -10.93 -34.57
CA MET A 283 14.79 -10.75 -34.44
C MET A 283 15.47 -10.61 -35.81
N PRO A 284 16.40 -9.65 -36.00
CA PRO A 284 17.06 -9.42 -37.29
C PRO A 284 17.61 -10.68 -37.95
N PHE A 285 18.19 -11.58 -37.15
CA PHE A 285 18.71 -12.87 -37.60
C PHE A 285 17.68 -13.72 -38.37
N PHE A 286 16.41 -13.71 -37.95
CA PHE A 286 15.36 -14.55 -38.55
C PHE A 286 14.60 -13.87 -39.68
N ARG A 287 14.68 -12.54 -39.86
CA ARG A 287 13.84 -11.82 -40.82
C ARG A 287 13.99 -12.35 -42.25
N GLY A 288 15.24 -12.53 -42.69
CA GLY A 288 15.53 -13.08 -44.01
C GLY A 288 15.10 -14.53 -44.17
N MET A 289 15.23 -15.36 -43.11
CA MET A 289 14.85 -16.78 -43.13
C MET A 289 13.33 -16.94 -43.22
N VAL A 290 12.60 -16.20 -42.38
CA VAL A 290 11.14 -16.20 -42.36
C VAL A 290 10.58 -15.65 -43.67
N THR A 291 11.20 -14.63 -44.26
CA THR A 291 10.77 -14.10 -45.56
C THR A 291 10.96 -15.13 -46.70
N GLN A 292 12.04 -15.92 -46.69
CA GLN A 292 12.27 -16.94 -47.72
C GLN A 292 11.16 -18.01 -47.75
N ILE A 293 10.68 -18.44 -46.58
CA ILE A 293 9.61 -19.45 -46.50
C ILE A 293 8.22 -18.91 -46.88
N ALA A 294 8.11 -17.61 -47.18
CA ALA A 294 6.86 -17.05 -47.71
C ALA A 294 6.53 -17.62 -49.10
N PHE A 295 7.56 -17.86 -49.92
CA PHE A 295 7.40 -18.29 -51.30
C PHE A 295 7.21 -19.80 -51.42
N ARG A 296 6.40 -20.21 -52.38
CA ARG A 296 6.11 -21.63 -52.59
C ARG A 296 7.29 -22.31 -53.28
N PRO A 297 7.72 -23.49 -52.82
CA PRO A 297 8.65 -24.32 -53.57
C PRO A 297 7.97 -24.85 -54.85
N PHE A 298 8.77 -25.33 -55.81
CA PHE A 298 8.24 -25.98 -57.01
C PHE A 298 7.39 -27.20 -56.65
N THR A 299 6.28 -27.42 -57.37
CA THR A 299 5.48 -28.62 -57.13
C THR A 299 6.15 -29.85 -57.70
N ARG A 300 5.85 -31.05 -57.17
CA ARG A 300 6.35 -32.32 -57.71
C ARG A 300 6.03 -32.53 -59.21
N VAL A 301 4.95 -31.91 -59.70
CA VAL A 301 4.59 -31.98 -61.12
C VAL A 301 5.48 -31.05 -61.94
N ASP A 302 5.70 -29.83 -61.46
CA ASP A 302 6.53 -28.84 -62.15
C ASP A 302 7.99 -29.28 -62.17
N VAL A 303 8.53 -29.80 -61.06
CA VAL A 303 9.89 -30.36 -60.98
C VAL A 303 10.12 -31.41 -62.08
N ARG A 304 9.18 -32.36 -62.25
CA ARG A 304 9.28 -33.40 -63.29
C ARG A 304 9.25 -32.83 -64.71
N ARG A 305 8.36 -31.84 -64.96
CA ARG A 305 8.21 -31.20 -66.27
C ARG A 305 9.44 -30.36 -66.61
N MET A 306 9.95 -29.61 -65.63
CA MET A 306 11.15 -28.79 -65.77
C MET A 306 12.38 -29.64 -66.04
N HIS A 307 12.53 -30.79 -65.39
CA HIS A 307 13.58 -31.75 -65.73
C HIS A 307 13.44 -32.26 -67.16
N LYS A 308 12.23 -32.67 -67.59
CA LYS A 308 11.99 -33.14 -68.96
C LYS A 308 12.33 -32.09 -70.02
N SER A 309 12.10 -30.81 -69.73
CA SER A 309 12.46 -29.70 -70.63
C SER A 309 13.91 -29.24 -70.50
N GLY A 310 14.73 -29.88 -69.67
CA GLY A 310 16.12 -29.49 -69.43
C GLY A 310 16.31 -28.18 -68.65
N VAL A 311 15.25 -27.72 -67.96
CA VAL A 311 15.30 -26.51 -67.12
C VAL A 311 15.95 -26.78 -65.77
N LEU A 312 15.75 -27.98 -65.21
CA LEU A 312 16.42 -28.43 -63.98
C LEU A 312 17.36 -29.60 -64.29
N SER A 313 18.56 -29.56 -63.72
CA SER A 313 19.47 -30.70 -63.65
C SER A 313 18.96 -31.77 -62.66
N THR A 314 19.55 -32.96 -62.68
CA THR A 314 19.26 -34.02 -61.71
C THR A 314 19.51 -33.58 -60.26
N GLU A 315 20.59 -32.83 -60.02
CA GLU A 315 20.93 -32.29 -58.71
C GLU A 315 19.91 -31.25 -58.25
N GLU A 316 19.47 -30.37 -59.16
CA GLU A 316 18.45 -29.36 -58.88
C GLU A 316 17.06 -29.98 -58.64
N VAL A 317 16.75 -31.11 -59.29
CA VAL A 317 15.56 -31.92 -58.99
C VAL A 317 15.59 -32.44 -57.56
N LYS A 318 16.73 -32.96 -57.10
CA LYS A 318 16.88 -33.42 -55.71
C LYS A 318 16.68 -32.26 -54.73
N SER A 319 17.30 -31.12 -55.00
CA SER A 319 17.14 -29.90 -54.18
C SER A 319 15.68 -29.46 -54.10
N ALA A 320 14.97 -29.41 -55.23
CA ALA A 320 13.55 -29.02 -55.25
C ALA A 320 12.64 -29.99 -54.46
N TYR A 321 12.99 -31.28 -54.39
CA TYR A 321 12.29 -32.21 -53.50
C TYR A 321 12.65 -31.98 -52.02
N LEU A 322 13.87 -31.62 -51.68
CA LEU A 322 14.21 -31.22 -50.30
C LEU A 322 13.41 -29.98 -49.86
N ASP A 323 13.25 -28.99 -50.74
CA ASP A 323 12.45 -27.77 -50.47
C ASP A 323 10.97 -28.08 -50.21
N LEU A 324 10.45 -29.20 -50.72
CA LEU A 324 9.10 -29.70 -50.43
C LEU A 324 8.99 -30.42 -49.07
N GLY A 325 10.09 -30.55 -48.33
CA GLY A 325 10.16 -31.20 -47.03
C GLY A 325 10.38 -32.71 -47.09
N PHE A 326 10.81 -33.26 -48.23
CA PHE A 326 11.30 -34.64 -48.27
C PHE A 326 12.62 -34.74 -47.51
N ASP A 327 12.81 -35.85 -46.79
CA ASP A 327 14.14 -36.22 -46.28
C ASP A 327 15.07 -36.63 -47.44
N ASP A 328 16.38 -36.71 -47.19
CA ASP A 328 17.39 -36.95 -48.24
C ASP A 328 17.14 -38.24 -49.04
N ASN A 329 16.74 -39.32 -48.35
CA ASN A 329 16.45 -40.61 -48.95
C ASN A 329 15.24 -40.53 -49.89
N LYS A 330 14.14 -39.89 -49.44
CA LYS A 330 12.94 -39.72 -50.26
C LYS A 330 13.18 -38.76 -51.41
N ALA A 331 13.95 -37.69 -51.20
CA ALA A 331 14.32 -36.77 -52.26
C ALA A 331 15.14 -37.48 -53.34
N GLN A 332 16.09 -38.34 -52.95
CA GLN A 332 16.86 -39.17 -53.88
C GLN A 332 15.95 -40.13 -54.66
N ALA A 333 15.09 -40.89 -53.97
CA ALA A 333 14.19 -41.84 -54.64
C ALA A 333 13.23 -41.14 -55.62
N MET A 334 12.71 -39.96 -55.27
CA MET A 334 11.88 -39.15 -56.16
C MET A 334 12.65 -38.62 -57.36
N THR A 335 13.93 -38.31 -57.19
CA THR A 335 14.84 -37.89 -58.27
C THR A 335 15.06 -39.02 -59.26
N ASP A 336 15.43 -40.22 -58.77
CA ASP A 336 15.66 -41.39 -59.59
C ASP A 336 14.39 -41.78 -60.38
N PHE A 337 13.24 -41.76 -59.70
CA PHE A 337 11.94 -41.95 -60.34
C PHE A 337 11.68 -40.92 -61.45
N THR A 338 11.99 -39.64 -61.21
CA THR A 338 11.78 -38.57 -62.20
C THR A 338 12.64 -38.77 -63.44
N VAL A 339 13.92 -39.13 -63.26
CA VAL A 339 14.85 -39.41 -64.37
C VAL A 339 14.36 -40.60 -65.18
N GLN A 340 14.00 -41.71 -64.52
CA GLN A 340 13.50 -42.90 -65.20
C GLN A 340 12.20 -42.62 -65.96
N PHE A 341 11.23 -41.96 -65.31
CA PHE A 341 9.92 -41.63 -65.89
C PHE A 341 10.05 -40.79 -67.16
N ASN A 342 10.94 -39.81 -67.16
CA ASN A 342 11.17 -38.95 -68.33
C ASN A 342 11.89 -39.69 -69.46
N THR A 343 12.85 -40.57 -69.13
CA THR A 343 13.60 -41.37 -70.11
C THR A 343 12.72 -42.41 -70.81
N GLU A 344 11.85 -43.10 -70.07
CA GLU A 344 10.88 -44.05 -70.64
C GLU A 344 9.88 -43.36 -71.57
N SER A 345 9.38 -42.20 -71.17
CA SER A 345 8.48 -41.39 -72.01
C SER A 345 9.11 -40.97 -73.34
N GLU A 346 10.40 -40.64 -73.38
CA GLU A 346 11.11 -40.28 -74.62
C GLU A 346 11.29 -41.49 -75.55
N ARG A 347 11.61 -42.65 -74.99
CA ARG A 347 11.73 -43.89 -75.76
C ARG A 347 10.40 -44.29 -76.42
N ASP A 348 9.29 -44.20 -75.69
CA ASP A 348 7.96 -44.52 -76.21
C ASP A 348 7.50 -43.55 -77.31
N LEU A 349 7.81 -42.25 -77.18
CA LEU A 349 7.57 -41.25 -78.22
C LEU A 349 8.40 -41.55 -79.48
N THR A 350 9.69 -41.83 -79.31
CA THR A 350 10.60 -42.16 -80.41
C THR A 350 10.14 -43.41 -81.16
N LYS A 351 9.77 -44.47 -80.42
CA LYS A 351 9.21 -45.70 -80.99
C LYS A 351 7.92 -45.43 -81.76
N SER A 352 7.02 -44.61 -81.20
CA SER A 352 5.75 -44.27 -81.86
C SER A 352 5.95 -43.46 -83.14
N GLU A 353 6.90 -42.53 -83.15
CA GLU A 353 7.26 -41.74 -84.34
C GLU A 353 7.92 -42.60 -85.43
N ILE A 354 8.81 -43.51 -85.04
CA ILE A 354 9.41 -44.49 -85.95
C ILE A 354 8.33 -45.37 -86.57
N MET A 355 7.41 -45.92 -85.78
CA MET A 355 6.31 -46.76 -86.29
C MET A 355 5.41 -45.98 -87.26
N ARG A 356 5.03 -44.73 -86.94
CA ARG A 356 4.27 -43.88 -87.86
C ARG A 356 5.01 -43.54 -89.16
N ALA A 357 6.35 -43.46 -89.11
CA ALA A 357 7.16 -43.25 -90.30
C ALA A 357 7.23 -44.50 -91.21
N PHE A 358 7.06 -45.70 -90.66
CA PHE A 358 6.97 -46.96 -91.41
C PHE A 358 5.57 -47.27 -91.95
N ASP A 359 4.52 -46.64 -91.40
CA ASP A 359 3.12 -46.79 -91.84
C ASP A 359 2.69 -45.80 -92.95
N ARG A 360 3.65 -45.04 -93.54
CA ARG A 360 3.48 -44.23 -94.76
C ARG A 360 4.19 -44.88 -95.93
#